data_AF-A0A1W2E623-F1
#
_entry.id   AF-A0A1W2E623-F1
#
_cell.length_a   1.000
_cell.length_b   1.000
_cell.length_c   1.000
_cell.angle_alpha   90.00
_cell.angle_beta   90.00
_cell.angle_gamma   90.00
#
_symmetry.space_group_name_H-M   'P 1'
#
loop_
_entity.id
_entity.type
_entity.pdbx_description
1 polymer ?
#
loop_
_entity_poly.entity_id
_entity_poly.type
_entity_poly.pdbx_seq_one_letter_code
_entity_poly.pdbx_strand_id
1 'polypeptide(L)'
;MSITFPRKFTIGGVPVTNIKEGLKSLSRTSDPGSFVGLRSVFPTLIHGSHALEIAGLLGLLDGERSDLTPTGRAVAHSRSVVKTELTKARAVLDQLLERFEAINADPDRLISINRVYLYGSVMRGDPLVGDIDLEIEASRGPAYANDFQGYLRDCRSFVRRFAPNYVPPVYMAESDKAMDHLVFGQRRAPILKGAVINGRNLSTIPAPCQLIYTIQNGINRDAPILTTHPDFDPTIETSHEIPHLASIDVPKFGIPEPVDARFIAKFHPSGRIAAHDFASPTSNLLARLLRVYERQSSTLKVHVSGDTLDPAFAKRSGLTDDLSPKGTIVLTAETDRSELRSFMKIERKVAMIDGMLTVDLKVCDLATLQRRRSDEAHANCLAVVAATIHVADRFHAVALNKAGSNYPIEATVTTASSVPDEIGPLIQQFGSKISGSLDS
;
A
#
# COMPACT_ATOMS: atom_id res chain seq x y z
N MET A 1 -0.35 -13.22 -12.83
CA MET A 1 0.89 -12.44 -12.61
C MET A 1 0.55 -11.14 -11.87
N SER A 2 1.24 -10.81 -10.78
CA SER A 2 0.99 -9.61 -9.96
C SER A 2 1.86 -8.42 -10.38
N ILE A 3 1.38 -7.18 -10.22
CA ILE A 3 2.20 -5.96 -10.34
C ILE A 3 3.50 -6.10 -9.54
N THR A 4 4.60 -5.54 -10.06
CA THR A 4 5.86 -5.41 -9.32
C THR A 4 6.31 -3.95 -9.35
N PHE A 5 6.59 -3.37 -8.18
CA PHE A 5 7.14 -2.02 -8.07
C PHE A 5 8.65 -2.06 -7.80
N PRO A 6 9.46 -1.16 -8.39
CA PRO A 6 10.86 -1.00 -8.02
C PRO A 6 11.03 -0.72 -6.51
N ARG A 7 12.18 -1.08 -5.95
CA ARG A 7 12.48 -0.81 -4.54
C ARG A 7 12.52 0.70 -4.32
N LYS A 8 11.91 1.18 -3.23
CA LYS A 8 11.76 2.61 -2.91
C LYS A 8 10.97 3.42 -3.96
N PHE A 9 10.22 2.75 -4.84
CA PHE A 9 9.34 3.47 -5.76
C PHE A 9 8.30 4.27 -4.98
N THR A 10 8.18 5.55 -5.30
CA THR A 10 7.26 6.49 -4.68
C THR A 10 6.30 7.04 -5.72
N ILE A 11 5.04 7.21 -5.35
CA ILE A 11 4.03 7.89 -6.16
C ILE A 11 3.50 9.07 -5.36
N GLY A 12 3.55 10.27 -5.93
CA GLY A 12 3.12 11.50 -5.25
C GLY A 12 3.90 11.81 -3.97
N GLY A 13 5.12 11.25 -3.80
CA GLY A 13 5.91 11.35 -2.58
C GLY A 13 5.72 10.22 -1.56
N VAL A 14 4.80 9.27 -1.82
CA VAL A 14 4.51 8.16 -0.90
C VAL A 14 5.17 6.87 -1.39
N PRO A 15 5.95 6.16 -0.56
CA PRO A 15 6.45 4.83 -0.92
C PRO A 15 5.29 3.88 -1.23
N VAL A 16 5.36 3.17 -2.36
CA VAL A 16 4.27 2.25 -2.74
C VAL A 16 4.09 1.12 -1.74
N THR A 17 5.14 0.72 -1.02
CA THR A 17 5.03 -0.20 0.11
C THR A 17 4.09 0.33 1.19
N ASN A 18 4.10 1.63 1.44
CA ASN A 18 3.26 2.25 2.45
C ASN A 18 1.80 2.31 1.98
N ILE A 19 1.57 2.66 0.71
CA ILE A 19 0.24 2.59 0.09
C ILE A 19 -0.31 1.17 0.22
N LYS A 20 0.47 0.14 -0.13
CA LYS A 20 0.06 -1.27 -0.04
C LYS A 20 -0.35 -1.69 1.36
N GLU A 21 0.47 -1.39 2.37
CA GLU A 21 0.14 -1.75 3.75
C GLU A 21 -1.10 -0.99 4.26
N GLY A 22 -1.28 0.27 3.86
CA GLY A 22 -2.52 1.01 4.07
C GLY A 22 -3.73 0.31 3.45
N LEU A 23 -3.66 -0.06 2.16
CA LEU A 23 -4.75 -0.74 1.44
C LEU A 23 -5.09 -2.09 2.07
N LYS A 24 -4.09 -2.85 2.54
CA LYS A 24 -4.30 -4.09 3.29
C LYS A 24 -4.96 -3.87 4.64
N SER A 25 -4.69 -2.75 5.31
CA SER A 25 -5.38 -2.38 6.54
C SER A 25 -6.84 -2.07 6.25
N LEU A 26 -7.10 -1.20 5.26
CA LEU A 26 -8.45 -0.84 4.82
C LEU A 26 -9.25 -2.08 4.42
N SER A 27 -8.71 -2.95 3.57
CA SER A 27 -9.40 -4.17 3.12
C SER A 27 -9.76 -5.13 4.25
N ARG A 28 -9.05 -5.09 5.38
CA ARG A 28 -9.32 -5.96 6.54
C ARG A 28 -10.39 -5.38 7.46
N THR A 29 -10.49 -4.05 7.54
CA THR A 29 -11.34 -3.37 8.52
C THR A 29 -12.52 -2.65 7.91
N SER A 30 -12.53 -2.43 6.59
CA SER A 30 -13.45 -1.55 5.87
C SER A 30 -13.58 -0.16 6.52
N ASP A 31 -12.47 0.33 7.07
CA ASP A 31 -12.40 1.59 7.80
C ASP A 31 -11.22 2.44 7.29
N PRO A 32 -11.47 3.59 6.64
CA PRO A 32 -10.43 4.53 6.20
C PRO A 32 -9.58 5.05 7.36
N GLY A 33 -10.15 5.10 8.58
CA GLY A 33 -9.45 5.43 9.81
C GLY A 33 -8.30 4.48 10.12
N SER A 34 -8.44 3.19 9.80
CA SER A 34 -7.39 2.19 9.96
C SER A 34 -6.24 2.39 8.99
N PHE A 35 -6.53 2.85 7.76
CA PHE A 35 -5.52 3.22 6.77
C PHE A 35 -4.71 4.41 7.27
N VAL A 36 -5.36 5.57 7.51
CA VAL A 36 -4.64 6.81 7.83
C VAL A 36 -3.93 6.75 9.17
N GLY A 37 -4.45 5.93 10.09
CA GLY A 37 -3.90 5.69 11.42
C GLY A 37 -2.88 4.56 11.53
N LEU A 38 -2.43 3.95 10.43
CA LEU A 38 -1.53 2.79 10.45
C LEU A 38 -0.11 3.15 10.91
N ARG A 39 0.11 3.14 12.23
CA ARG A 39 1.35 3.62 12.89
C ARG A 39 2.62 2.85 12.53
N SER A 40 2.50 1.59 12.07
CA SER A 40 3.66 0.82 11.62
C SER A 40 4.24 1.34 10.29
N VAL A 41 3.52 2.23 9.61
CA VAL A 41 3.80 2.67 8.24
C VAL A 41 3.85 4.20 8.15
N PHE A 42 2.88 4.89 8.74
CA PHE A 42 2.76 6.34 8.68
C PHE A 42 3.23 6.98 10.00
N PRO A 43 4.21 7.90 9.96
CA PRO A 43 4.68 8.59 11.16
C PRO A 43 3.60 9.43 11.85
N THR A 44 2.73 10.06 11.06
CA THR A 44 1.63 10.91 11.54
C THR A 44 0.37 10.71 10.70
N LEU A 45 -0.78 11.15 11.22
CA LEU A 45 -2.03 11.13 10.44
C LEU A 45 -1.96 12.00 9.17
N ILE A 46 -1.09 13.01 9.13
CA ILE A 46 -0.86 13.85 7.93
C ILE A 46 -0.23 13.02 6.80
N HIS A 47 0.73 12.16 7.14
CA HIS A 47 1.33 11.24 6.17
C HIS A 47 0.31 10.21 5.68
N GLY A 48 -0.49 9.66 6.60
CA GLY A 48 -1.56 8.70 6.27
C GLY A 48 -2.65 9.32 5.41
N SER A 49 -3.08 10.55 5.69
CA SER A 49 -4.10 11.26 4.90
C SER A 49 -3.61 11.59 3.51
N HIS A 50 -2.38 12.09 3.36
CA HIS A 50 -1.77 12.29 2.05
C HIS A 50 -1.69 10.98 1.26
N ALA A 51 -1.28 9.87 1.89
CA ALA A 51 -1.25 8.55 1.24
C ALA A 51 -2.64 8.04 0.81
N LEU A 52 -3.68 8.32 1.60
CA LEU A 52 -5.07 8.00 1.23
C LEU A 52 -5.53 8.82 0.02
N GLU A 53 -5.19 10.11 -0.06
CA GLU A 53 -5.46 10.93 -1.25
C GLU A 53 -4.75 10.39 -2.48
N ILE A 54 -3.47 9.99 -2.36
CA ILE A 54 -2.73 9.36 -3.48
C ILE A 54 -3.43 8.07 -3.93
N ALA A 55 -3.87 7.23 -3.00
CA ALA A 55 -4.60 6.01 -3.33
C ALA A 55 -5.92 6.30 -4.07
N GLY A 56 -6.65 7.35 -3.67
CA GLY A 56 -7.84 7.82 -4.38
C GLY A 56 -7.53 8.32 -5.79
N LEU A 57 -6.49 9.17 -5.96
CA LEU A 57 -6.06 9.69 -7.26
C LEU A 57 -5.59 8.58 -8.22
N LEU A 58 -5.07 7.49 -7.69
CA LEU A 58 -4.67 6.30 -8.45
C LEU A 58 -5.85 5.37 -8.78
N GLY A 59 -7.08 5.72 -8.38
CA GLY A 59 -8.25 4.88 -8.59
C GLY A 59 -8.18 3.54 -7.85
N LEU A 60 -7.46 3.48 -6.72
CA LEU A 60 -7.31 2.27 -5.91
C LEU A 60 -8.47 2.09 -4.91
N LEU A 61 -9.23 3.14 -4.69
CA LEU A 61 -10.35 3.21 -3.75
C LEU A 61 -11.65 3.49 -4.50
N ASP A 62 -12.76 2.98 -3.98
CA ASP A 62 -14.09 3.37 -4.46
C ASP A 62 -14.39 4.86 -4.19
N GLY A 63 -15.52 5.36 -4.70
CA GLY A 63 -15.88 6.77 -4.58
C GLY A 63 -15.99 7.26 -3.13
N GLU A 64 -16.49 6.41 -2.23
CA GLU A 64 -16.62 6.68 -0.79
C GLU A 64 -15.33 6.42 -0.01
N ARG A 65 -14.30 5.87 -0.67
CA ARG A 65 -13.01 5.49 -0.09
C ARG A 65 -13.09 4.45 1.02
N SER A 66 -14.20 3.71 1.07
CA SER A 66 -14.50 2.70 2.08
C SER A 66 -14.03 1.30 1.69
N ASP A 67 -13.81 1.07 0.39
CA ASP A 67 -13.37 -0.23 -0.14
C ASP A 67 -12.36 -0.05 -1.29
N LEU A 68 -11.70 -1.15 -1.65
CA LEU A 68 -10.75 -1.22 -2.74
C LEU A 68 -11.45 -1.43 -4.08
N THR A 69 -10.98 -0.74 -5.12
CA THR A 69 -11.32 -1.11 -6.51
C THR A 69 -10.63 -2.43 -6.89
N PRO A 70 -10.98 -3.06 -8.03
CA PRO A 70 -10.22 -4.20 -8.55
C PRO A 70 -8.71 -3.89 -8.70
N THR A 71 -8.37 -2.68 -9.16
CA THR A 71 -7.00 -2.17 -9.23
C THR A 71 -6.37 -2.05 -7.84
N GLY A 72 -7.11 -1.52 -6.86
CA GLY A 72 -6.70 -1.44 -5.46
C GLY A 72 -6.35 -2.79 -4.85
N ARG A 73 -7.19 -3.81 -5.09
CA ARG A 73 -6.92 -5.19 -4.65
C ARG A 73 -5.66 -5.75 -5.30
N ALA A 74 -5.48 -5.56 -6.61
CA ALA A 74 -4.28 -6.01 -7.31
C ALA A 74 -3.00 -5.36 -6.73
N VAL A 75 -3.04 -4.07 -6.39
CA VAL A 75 -1.91 -3.37 -5.75
C VAL A 75 -1.68 -3.88 -4.33
N ALA A 76 -2.72 -4.02 -3.51
CA ALA A 76 -2.60 -4.51 -2.13
C ALA A 76 -1.94 -5.90 -2.05
N HIS A 77 -2.27 -6.79 -3.00
CA HIS A 77 -1.72 -8.15 -3.10
C HIS A 77 -0.46 -8.27 -3.95
N SER A 78 0.03 -7.16 -4.52
CA SER A 78 1.25 -7.17 -5.33
C SER A 78 2.48 -7.64 -4.54
N ARG A 79 3.46 -8.23 -5.21
CA ARG A 79 4.76 -8.57 -4.60
C ARG A 79 5.76 -7.44 -4.86
N SER A 80 6.53 -7.08 -3.84
CA SER A 80 7.68 -6.18 -4.02
C SER A 80 8.91 -7.05 -4.26
N VAL A 81 9.33 -7.19 -5.52
CA VAL A 81 10.46 -8.05 -5.91
C VAL A 81 11.57 -7.17 -6.47
N VAL A 82 12.83 -7.47 -6.10
CA VAL A 82 13.98 -6.86 -6.77
C VAL A 82 14.01 -7.40 -8.19
N LYS A 83 13.75 -6.53 -9.15
CA LYS A 83 13.87 -6.89 -10.56
C LYS A 83 15.32 -7.23 -10.89
N THR A 84 15.50 -8.27 -11.69
CA THR A 84 16.79 -8.73 -12.19
C THR A 84 16.87 -8.42 -13.68
N GLU A 85 18.01 -7.91 -14.12
CA GLU A 85 18.31 -7.74 -15.55
C GLU A 85 18.12 -9.07 -16.30
N LEU A 86 17.48 -9.02 -17.47
CA LEU A 86 17.21 -10.21 -18.29
C LEU A 86 18.46 -11.05 -18.52
N THR A 87 19.61 -10.43 -18.79
CA THR A 87 20.88 -11.12 -19.01
C THR A 87 21.31 -11.96 -17.81
N LYS A 88 21.12 -11.43 -16.59
CA LYS A 88 21.43 -12.16 -15.35
C LYS A 88 20.43 -13.30 -15.11
N ALA A 89 19.16 -13.07 -15.39
CA ALA A 89 18.13 -14.11 -15.29
C ALA A 89 18.39 -15.25 -16.27
N ARG A 90 18.74 -14.94 -17.52
CA ARG A 90 19.16 -15.93 -18.52
C ARG A 90 20.38 -16.72 -18.07
N ALA A 91 21.42 -16.07 -17.54
CA ALA A 91 22.58 -16.78 -17.01
C ALA A 91 22.22 -17.79 -15.90
N VAL A 92 21.26 -17.47 -15.03
CA VAL A 92 20.77 -18.41 -14.00
C VAL A 92 19.95 -19.54 -14.61
N LEU A 93 19.12 -19.26 -15.61
CA LEU A 93 18.38 -20.27 -16.37
C LEU A 93 19.33 -21.23 -17.08
N ASP A 94 20.39 -20.71 -17.69
CA ASP A 94 21.37 -21.47 -18.44
C ASP A 94 22.10 -22.48 -17.54
N GLN A 95 22.57 -22.03 -16.37
CA GLN A 95 23.16 -22.91 -15.36
C GLN A 95 22.20 -24.00 -14.88
N LEU A 96 20.91 -23.68 -14.78
CA LEU A 96 19.88 -24.63 -14.37
C LEU A 96 19.64 -25.69 -15.46
N LEU A 97 19.62 -25.28 -16.73
CA LEU A 97 19.45 -26.20 -17.86
C LEU A 97 20.65 -27.13 -18.05
N GLU A 98 21.89 -26.62 -17.93
CA GLU A 98 23.12 -27.43 -17.93
C GLU A 98 23.06 -28.49 -16.81
N ARG A 99 22.52 -28.12 -15.65
CA ARG A 99 22.33 -29.04 -14.54
C ARG A 99 21.30 -30.13 -14.86
N PHE A 100 20.28 -29.86 -15.66
CA PHE A 100 19.32 -30.89 -16.10
C PHE A 100 19.96 -31.90 -17.03
N GLU A 101 20.80 -31.44 -17.96
CA GLU A 101 21.60 -32.32 -18.80
C GLU A 101 22.55 -33.19 -17.97
N ALA A 102 23.24 -32.60 -16.98
CA ALA A 102 24.11 -33.35 -16.08
C ALA A 102 23.37 -34.42 -15.25
N ILE A 103 22.17 -34.10 -14.74
CA ILE A 103 21.32 -35.06 -14.05
C ILE A 103 20.93 -36.21 -14.98
N ASN A 104 20.49 -35.91 -16.20
CA ASN A 104 20.02 -36.92 -17.14
C ASN A 104 21.15 -37.75 -17.77
N ALA A 105 22.38 -37.23 -17.80
CA ALA A 105 23.57 -37.93 -18.25
C ALA A 105 24.08 -38.97 -17.23
N ASP A 106 23.75 -38.81 -15.94
CA ASP A 106 24.13 -39.77 -14.91
C ASP A 106 23.31 -41.07 -15.04
N PRO A 107 23.95 -42.25 -15.26
CA PRO A 107 23.25 -43.52 -15.36
C PRO A 107 22.60 -43.96 -14.03
N ASP A 108 23.15 -43.51 -12.89
CA ASP A 108 22.69 -43.86 -11.54
C ASP A 108 21.78 -42.78 -10.95
N ARG A 109 21.29 -41.86 -11.79
CA ARG A 109 20.46 -40.74 -11.37
C ARG A 109 19.22 -41.20 -10.60
N LEU A 110 18.92 -40.49 -9.51
CA LEU A 110 17.69 -40.71 -8.74
C LEU A 110 16.44 -40.25 -9.50
N ILE A 111 16.57 -39.21 -10.33
CA ILE A 111 15.48 -38.60 -11.08
C ILE A 111 15.87 -38.40 -12.54
N SER A 112 14.89 -38.34 -13.42
CA SER A 112 15.05 -37.86 -14.79
C SER A 112 14.23 -36.59 -14.99
N ILE A 113 14.81 -35.55 -15.60
CA ILE A 113 14.06 -34.36 -16.01
C ILE A 113 13.46 -34.62 -17.38
N ASN A 114 12.14 -34.71 -17.49
CA ASN A 114 11.45 -35.12 -18.72
C ASN A 114 11.31 -33.95 -19.70
N ARG A 115 10.74 -32.84 -19.22
CA ARG A 115 10.47 -31.63 -20.01
C ARG A 115 10.37 -30.39 -19.12
N VAL A 116 10.66 -29.22 -19.69
CA VAL A 116 10.59 -27.94 -18.98
C VAL A 116 9.92 -26.89 -19.84
N TYR A 117 8.86 -26.29 -19.31
CA TYR A 117 8.22 -25.12 -19.91
C TYR A 117 8.62 -23.85 -19.18
N LEU A 118 8.97 -22.82 -19.96
CA LEU A 118 9.24 -21.48 -19.50
C LEU A 118 8.01 -20.59 -19.70
N TYR A 119 7.71 -19.78 -18.70
CA TYR A 119 6.61 -18.83 -18.70
C TYR A 119 7.10 -17.41 -18.42
N GLY A 120 6.18 -16.47 -18.53
CA GLY A 120 6.33 -15.16 -17.91
C GLY A 120 7.37 -14.25 -18.58
N SER A 121 7.98 -13.39 -17.77
CA SER A 121 8.77 -12.25 -18.25
C SER A 121 10.10 -12.61 -18.92
N VAL A 122 10.74 -13.71 -18.50
CA VAL A 122 11.98 -14.19 -19.14
C VAL A 122 11.72 -14.69 -20.56
N MET A 123 10.62 -15.45 -20.76
CA MET A 123 10.20 -15.93 -22.08
C MET A 123 9.91 -14.79 -23.05
N ARG A 124 9.20 -13.75 -22.59
CA ARG A 124 8.86 -12.57 -23.41
C ARG A 124 10.04 -11.66 -23.71
N GLY A 125 11.16 -11.83 -23.00
CA GLY A 125 12.34 -10.97 -23.14
C GLY A 125 12.16 -9.59 -22.51
N ASP A 126 11.35 -9.49 -21.44
CA ASP A 126 11.22 -8.23 -20.69
C ASP A 126 12.61 -7.85 -20.13
N PRO A 127 13.04 -6.58 -20.23
CA PRO A 127 14.40 -6.17 -19.81
C PRO A 127 14.65 -6.39 -18.31
N LEU A 128 13.59 -6.33 -17.51
CA LEU A 128 13.62 -6.48 -16.05
C LEU A 128 12.60 -7.52 -15.59
N VAL A 129 13.08 -8.62 -15.03
CA VAL A 129 12.25 -9.77 -14.62
C VAL A 129 12.15 -9.90 -13.09
N GLY A 130 11.02 -10.40 -12.58
CA GLY A 130 10.83 -10.60 -11.13
C GLY A 130 11.42 -11.93 -10.66
N ASP A 131 11.11 -12.98 -11.40
CA ASP A 131 11.47 -14.37 -11.19
C ASP A 131 11.49 -15.10 -12.55
N ILE A 132 11.93 -16.36 -12.51
CA ILE A 132 11.89 -17.30 -13.62
C ILE A 132 10.78 -18.31 -13.30
N ASP A 133 9.71 -18.25 -14.07
CA ASP A 133 8.57 -19.16 -13.96
C ASP A 133 8.82 -20.40 -14.82
N LEU A 134 8.96 -21.56 -14.17
CA LEU A 134 9.23 -22.84 -14.84
C LEU A 134 8.24 -23.89 -14.36
N GLU A 135 7.71 -24.66 -15.30
CA GLU A 135 7.12 -25.96 -14.99
C GLU A 135 8.12 -27.03 -15.37
N ILE A 136 8.61 -27.77 -14.38
CA ILE A 136 9.60 -28.83 -14.54
C ILE A 136 8.90 -30.16 -14.30
N GLU A 137 8.79 -30.97 -15.34
CA GLU A 137 8.33 -32.34 -15.20
C GLU A 137 9.54 -33.25 -14.94
N ALA A 138 9.48 -34.00 -13.85
CA ALA A 138 10.50 -34.95 -13.45
C ALA A 138 9.88 -36.31 -13.10
N SER A 139 10.57 -37.37 -13.49
CA SER A 139 10.23 -38.74 -13.15
C SER A 139 11.36 -39.39 -12.34
N ARG A 140 11.12 -40.60 -11.83
CA ARG A 140 12.18 -41.41 -11.20
C ARG A 140 13.22 -41.80 -12.24
N GLY A 141 14.46 -41.98 -11.80
CA GLY A 141 15.54 -42.51 -12.63
C GLY A 141 15.18 -43.89 -13.21
N PRO A 142 15.77 -44.28 -14.37
CA PRO A 142 15.39 -45.52 -15.05
C PRO A 142 15.53 -46.77 -14.19
N ALA A 143 16.58 -46.85 -13.37
CA ALA A 143 16.81 -47.95 -12.43
C ALA A 143 15.67 -48.14 -11.41
N TYR A 144 14.89 -47.09 -11.17
CA TYR A 144 13.82 -47.04 -10.18
C TYR A 144 12.41 -47.08 -10.77
N ALA A 145 12.26 -47.27 -12.09
CA ALA A 145 10.96 -47.22 -12.76
C ALA A 145 9.91 -48.14 -12.09
N ASN A 146 10.34 -49.35 -11.73
CA ASN A 146 9.51 -50.37 -11.08
C ASN A 146 9.85 -50.59 -9.59
N ASP A 147 10.78 -49.83 -9.02
CA ASP A 147 11.18 -49.95 -7.61
C ASP A 147 11.01 -48.63 -6.86
N PHE A 148 9.78 -48.40 -6.40
CA PHE A 148 9.45 -47.19 -5.65
C PHE A 148 10.06 -47.18 -4.24
N GLN A 149 10.18 -48.36 -3.60
CA GLN A 149 10.71 -48.44 -2.23
C GLN A 149 12.24 -48.28 -2.20
N GLY A 150 12.95 -48.83 -3.19
CA GLY A 150 14.37 -48.55 -3.40
C GLY A 150 14.62 -47.07 -3.66
N TYR A 151 13.83 -46.44 -4.53
CA TYR A 151 13.90 -45.00 -4.78
C TYR A 151 13.80 -44.16 -3.51
N LEU A 152 12.78 -44.38 -2.68
CA LEU A 152 12.60 -43.62 -1.44
C LEU A 152 13.77 -43.82 -0.46
N ARG A 153 14.30 -45.05 -0.38
CA ARG A 153 15.47 -45.37 0.45
C ARG A 153 16.71 -44.61 0.00
N ASP A 154 16.93 -44.52 -1.30
CA ASP A 154 18.10 -43.84 -1.85
C ASP A 154 17.95 -42.32 -1.80
N CYS A 155 16.76 -41.77 -2.02
CA CYS A 155 16.44 -40.37 -1.73
C CYS A 155 16.74 -40.02 -0.26
N ARG A 156 16.29 -40.85 0.68
CA ARG A 156 16.57 -40.63 2.11
C ARG A 156 18.07 -40.68 2.41
N SER A 157 18.76 -41.64 1.82
CA SER A 157 20.21 -41.79 1.97
C SER A 157 20.96 -40.58 1.40
N PHE A 158 20.53 -40.06 0.25
CA PHE A 158 21.04 -38.85 -0.36
C PHE A 158 20.80 -37.62 0.53
N VAL A 159 19.57 -37.41 1.01
CA VAL A 159 19.23 -36.26 1.87
C VAL A 159 20.06 -36.26 3.16
N ARG A 160 20.31 -37.42 3.75
CA ARG A 160 21.15 -37.55 4.95
C ARG A 160 22.61 -37.11 4.74
N ARG A 161 23.11 -37.08 3.51
CA ARG A 161 24.47 -36.58 3.22
C ARG A 161 24.63 -35.09 3.52
N PHE A 162 23.59 -34.30 3.30
CA PHE A 162 23.60 -32.84 3.55
C PHE A 162 22.67 -32.40 4.69
N ALA A 163 21.81 -33.28 5.18
CA ALA A 163 20.98 -33.07 6.36
C ALA A 163 20.97 -34.35 7.24
N PRO A 164 22.05 -34.63 7.99
CA PRO A 164 22.24 -35.90 8.71
C PRO A 164 21.10 -36.26 9.67
N ASN A 165 20.52 -35.24 10.32
CA ASN A 165 19.43 -35.39 11.29
C ASN A 165 18.04 -35.27 10.67
N TYR A 166 17.92 -35.41 9.34
CA TYR A 166 16.63 -35.28 8.68
C TYR A 166 15.68 -36.42 9.06
N VAL A 167 14.57 -36.04 9.69
CA VAL A 167 13.42 -36.90 9.96
C VAL A 167 12.30 -36.45 9.02
N PRO A 168 11.78 -37.32 8.14
CA PRO A 168 10.71 -36.97 7.21
C PRO A 168 9.44 -36.61 7.99
N PRO A 169 8.86 -35.43 7.79
CA PRO A 169 7.66 -35.01 8.52
C PRO A 169 6.38 -35.72 8.02
N VAL A 170 6.39 -36.20 6.77
CA VAL A 170 5.28 -36.91 6.12
C VAL A 170 5.82 -37.94 5.12
N TYR A 171 4.94 -38.83 4.66
CA TYR A 171 5.24 -39.80 3.59
C TYR A 171 5.70 -39.07 2.31
N MET A 172 6.77 -39.56 1.66
CA MET A 172 7.41 -39.00 0.45
C MET A 172 8.20 -37.69 0.59
N ALA A 173 8.27 -37.09 1.79
CA ALA A 173 9.01 -35.84 2.00
C ALA A 173 10.52 -35.95 1.70
N GLU A 174 11.10 -37.16 1.67
CA GLU A 174 12.48 -37.37 1.24
C GLU A 174 12.66 -37.18 -0.26
N SER A 175 11.68 -37.60 -1.06
CA SER A 175 11.74 -37.50 -2.51
C SER A 175 11.68 -36.03 -2.96
N ASP A 176 10.76 -35.24 -2.39
CA ASP A 176 10.66 -33.81 -2.68
C ASP A 176 11.95 -33.08 -2.30
N LYS A 177 12.48 -33.34 -1.10
CA LYS A 177 13.71 -32.69 -0.63
C LYS A 177 14.95 -33.12 -1.43
N ALA A 178 15.04 -34.38 -1.83
CA ALA A 178 16.10 -34.86 -2.70
C ALA A 178 16.02 -34.17 -4.07
N MET A 179 14.82 -34.13 -4.66
CA MET A 179 14.56 -33.55 -5.97
C MET A 179 14.85 -32.04 -5.99
N ASP A 180 14.42 -31.29 -4.97
CA ASP A 180 14.72 -29.86 -4.84
C ASP A 180 16.25 -29.61 -4.77
N HIS A 181 16.98 -30.44 -4.03
CA HIS A 181 18.44 -30.32 -3.91
C HIS A 181 19.17 -30.75 -5.20
N LEU A 182 18.70 -31.80 -5.87
CA LEU A 182 19.25 -32.25 -7.14
C LEU A 182 19.07 -31.18 -8.21
N VAL A 183 17.89 -30.60 -8.32
CA VAL A 183 17.52 -29.60 -9.34
C VAL A 183 18.11 -28.22 -9.04
N PHE A 184 17.97 -27.70 -7.82
CA PHE A 184 18.36 -26.32 -7.48
C PHE A 184 19.67 -26.20 -6.70
N GLY A 185 20.29 -27.33 -6.33
CA GLY A 185 21.50 -27.36 -5.51
C GLY A 185 21.23 -27.12 -4.03
N GLN A 186 22.30 -26.84 -3.27
CA GLN A 186 22.22 -26.64 -1.82
C GLN A 186 21.30 -25.47 -1.43
N ARG A 187 21.23 -24.44 -2.26
CA ARG A 187 20.36 -23.28 -2.05
C ARG A 187 19.77 -22.81 -3.38
N ARG A 188 18.45 -22.86 -3.46
CA ARG A 188 17.70 -22.28 -4.58
C ARG A 188 17.95 -20.77 -4.70
N ALA A 189 18.34 -20.33 -5.90
CA ALA A 189 18.48 -18.92 -6.20
C ALA A 189 17.14 -18.18 -6.01
N PRO A 190 17.10 -16.98 -5.41
CA PRO A 190 15.85 -16.26 -5.15
C PRO A 190 14.98 -16.02 -6.39
N ILE A 191 15.60 -15.89 -7.56
CA ILE A 191 14.91 -15.69 -8.85
C ILE A 191 14.20 -16.95 -9.34
N LEU A 192 14.56 -18.15 -8.86
CA LEU A 192 13.95 -19.43 -9.22
C LEU A 192 12.74 -19.79 -8.33
N LYS A 193 12.16 -18.81 -7.61
CA LYS A 193 10.97 -19.06 -6.77
C LYS A 193 9.72 -19.43 -7.57
N GLY A 194 9.63 -18.98 -8.82
CA GLY A 194 8.54 -19.34 -9.75
C GLY A 194 8.73 -20.71 -10.42
N ALA A 195 9.88 -21.36 -10.25
CA ALA A 195 10.10 -22.71 -10.77
C ALA A 195 9.38 -23.75 -9.88
N VAL A 196 8.67 -24.69 -10.48
CA VAL A 196 7.92 -25.72 -9.77
C VAL A 196 8.22 -27.08 -10.38
N ILE A 197 8.51 -28.08 -9.55
CA ILE A 197 8.75 -29.46 -9.99
C ILE A 197 7.47 -30.25 -9.76
N ASN A 198 6.94 -30.87 -10.82
CA ASN A 198 5.72 -31.70 -10.80
C ASN A 198 4.47 -31.02 -10.21
N GLY A 199 4.49 -29.70 -10.03
CA GLY A 199 3.34 -28.92 -9.60
C GLY A 199 2.63 -28.36 -10.82
N ARG A 200 1.44 -28.90 -11.11
CA ARG A 200 0.60 -28.53 -12.27
C ARG A 200 -0.02 -27.13 -12.20
N ASN A 201 0.53 -26.23 -11.38
CA ASN A 201 -0.08 -24.93 -11.12
C ASN A 201 0.03 -23.97 -12.31
N LEU A 202 1.09 -24.10 -13.13
CA LEU A 202 1.29 -23.23 -14.29
C LEU A 202 0.54 -23.75 -15.52
N SER A 203 0.53 -25.07 -15.74
CA SER A 203 -0.26 -25.72 -16.79
C SER A 203 -1.75 -25.48 -16.71
N THR A 204 -2.31 -25.21 -15.52
CA THR A 204 -3.75 -24.94 -15.32
C THR A 204 -4.16 -23.51 -15.64
N ILE A 205 -3.23 -22.63 -16.02
CA ILE A 205 -3.52 -21.22 -16.32
C ILE A 205 -3.47 -21.01 -17.84
N PRO A 206 -4.43 -20.26 -18.45
CA PRO A 206 -4.39 -19.92 -19.87
C PRO A 206 -3.33 -18.85 -20.14
N ALA A 207 -2.04 -19.23 -20.07
CA ALA A 207 -0.91 -18.34 -20.25
C ALA A 207 0.08 -18.85 -21.33
N PRO A 208 0.73 -17.95 -22.09
CA PRO A 208 1.73 -18.36 -23.06
C PRO A 208 2.93 -19.04 -22.41
N CYS A 209 3.48 -20.05 -23.09
CA CYS A 209 4.59 -20.86 -22.59
C CYS A 209 5.51 -21.35 -23.72
N GLN A 210 6.76 -21.67 -23.39
CA GLN A 210 7.76 -22.16 -24.35
C GLN A 210 8.40 -23.46 -23.84
N LEU A 211 8.42 -24.51 -24.66
CA LEU A 211 9.06 -25.78 -24.32
C LEU A 211 10.58 -25.68 -24.53
N ILE A 212 11.32 -25.34 -23.48
CA ILE A 212 12.75 -25.01 -23.58
C ILE A 212 13.69 -26.20 -23.35
N TYR A 213 13.16 -27.34 -22.90
CA TYR A 213 13.94 -28.55 -22.67
C TYR A 213 13.08 -29.82 -22.80
N THR A 214 13.63 -30.87 -23.43
CA THR A 214 13.14 -32.24 -23.30
C THR A 214 14.30 -33.21 -23.14
N ILE A 215 14.07 -34.36 -22.50
CA ILE A 215 15.09 -35.40 -22.36
C ILE A 215 15.56 -35.97 -23.71
N GLN A 216 14.70 -35.96 -24.73
CA GLN A 216 15.03 -36.48 -26.07
C GLN A 216 15.85 -35.50 -26.91
N ASN A 217 15.55 -34.19 -26.80
CA ASN A 217 16.10 -33.18 -27.70
C ASN A 217 17.08 -32.22 -27.02
N GLY A 218 17.24 -32.33 -25.70
CA GLY A 218 18.05 -31.41 -24.90
C GLY A 218 17.43 -30.02 -24.83
N ILE A 219 18.30 -29.01 -24.70
CA ILE A 219 17.91 -27.60 -24.64
C ILE A 219 17.48 -27.09 -26.03
N ASN A 220 16.30 -26.47 -26.11
CA ASN A 220 15.81 -25.81 -27.32
C ASN A 220 15.21 -24.42 -27.01
N ARG A 221 16.02 -23.37 -27.15
CA ARG A 221 15.58 -21.98 -26.85
C ARG A 221 14.77 -21.33 -27.96
N ASP A 222 14.78 -21.91 -29.15
CA ASP A 222 14.09 -21.41 -30.33
C ASP A 222 12.75 -22.13 -30.56
N ALA A 223 12.33 -22.97 -29.60
CA ALA A 223 11.03 -23.60 -29.61
C ALA A 223 9.92 -22.55 -29.73
N PRO A 224 8.85 -22.80 -30.49
CA PRO A 224 7.76 -21.84 -30.64
C PRO A 224 7.09 -21.54 -29.29
N ILE A 225 6.74 -20.28 -29.08
CA ILE A 225 5.90 -19.87 -27.96
C ILE A 225 4.46 -20.30 -28.27
N LEU A 226 3.91 -21.14 -27.41
CA LEU A 226 2.51 -21.57 -27.46
C LEU A 226 1.63 -20.54 -26.75
N THR A 227 0.38 -20.40 -27.19
CA THR A 227 -0.60 -19.53 -26.53
C THR A 227 -1.02 -20.05 -25.15
N THR A 228 -1.05 -21.38 -24.99
CA THR A 228 -1.41 -22.09 -23.76
C THR A 228 -0.62 -23.39 -23.66
N HIS A 229 -0.47 -23.90 -22.44
CA HIS A 229 0.17 -25.20 -22.21
C HIS A 229 -0.62 -26.35 -22.87
N PRO A 230 0.01 -27.39 -23.44
CA PRO A 230 -0.70 -28.50 -24.07
C PRO A 230 -1.62 -29.28 -23.13
N ASP A 231 -1.30 -29.30 -21.83
CA ASP A 231 -2.10 -29.98 -20.81
C ASP A 231 -3.11 -29.04 -20.12
N PHE A 232 -3.34 -27.83 -20.66
CA PHE A 232 -4.32 -26.90 -20.12
C PHE A 232 -5.75 -27.43 -20.32
N ASP A 233 -6.48 -27.57 -19.22
CA ASP A 233 -7.89 -27.94 -19.21
C ASP A 233 -8.73 -26.79 -18.62
N PRO A 234 -9.60 -26.15 -19.43
CA PRO A 234 -10.41 -25.02 -18.97
C PRO A 234 -11.49 -25.40 -17.94
N THR A 235 -11.74 -26.69 -17.72
CA THR A 235 -12.73 -27.17 -16.73
C THR A 235 -12.17 -27.26 -15.31
N ILE A 236 -10.85 -27.16 -15.15
CA ILE A 236 -10.19 -27.15 -13.85
C ILE A 236 -10.28 -25.74 -13.26
N GLU A 237 -11.14 -25.54 -12.26
CA GLU A 237 -11.23 -24.28 -11.51
C GLU A 237 -9.88 -23.95 -10.85
N THR A 238 -9.32 -22.79 -11.18
CA THR A 238 -8.15 -22.25 -10.51
C THR A 238 -8.57 -21.18 -9.51
N SER A 239 -8.09 -21.26 -8.28
CA SER A 239 -8.42 -20.32 -7.18
C SER A 239 -7.72 -18.96 -7.29
N HIS A 240 -7.36 -18.53 -8.50
CA HIS A 240 -6.51 -17.37 -8.74
C HIS A 240 -7.26 -16.24 -9.47
N GLU A 241 -8.42 -15.83 -8.94
CA GLU A 241 -9.04 -14.55 -9.30
C GLU A 241 -8.34 -13.36 -8.61
N ILE A 242 -7.02 -13.22 -8.77
CA ILE A 242 -6.36 -11.95 -8.50
C ILE A 242 -6.21 -11.23 -9.84
N PRO A 243 -6.91 -10.10 -10.06
CA PRO A 243 -6.82 -9.34 -11.30
C PRO A 243 -5.36 -9.10 -11.68
N HIS A 244 -5.00 -9.51 -12.89
CA HIS A 244 -3.65 -9.31 -13.40
C HIS A 244 -3.50 -7.87 -13.84
N LEU A 245 -2.53 -7.18 -13.23
CA LEU A 245 -2.19 -5.81 -13.59
C LEU A 245 -0.69 -5.79 -13.92
N ALA A 246 -0.34 -5.34 -15.14
CA ALA A 246 1.04 -5.34 -15.63
C ALA A 246 1.81 -4.08 -15.16
N SER A 247 1.12 -2.96 -15.11
CA SER A 247 1.60 -1.65 -14.65
C SER A 247 0.43 -0.88 -14.03
N ILE A 248 0.75 0.14 -13.23
CA ILE A 248 -0.23 1.17 -12.84
C ILE A 248 0.12 2.44 -13.60
N ASP A 249 -0.87 3.01 -14.28
CA ASP A 249 -0.70 4.32 -14.88
C ASP A 249 -0.72 5.37 -13.77
N VAL A 250 0.41 6.05 -13.59
CA VAL A 250 0.49 7.17 -12.66
C VAL A 250 -0.03 8.40 -13.39
N PRO A 251 -1.19 8.96 -12.98
CA PRO A 251 -1.74 10.13 -13.64
C PRO A 251 -0.80 11.32 -13.45
N LYS A 252 -0.84 12.26 -14.41
CA LYS A 252 -0.28 13.59 -14.16
C LYS A 252 -1.14 14.25 -13.09
N PHE A 253 -0.54 14.55 -11.95
CA PHE A 253 -1.24 15.27 -10.89
C PHE A 253 -1.55 16.69 -11.37
N GLY A 254 -2.83 17.05 -11.36
CA GLY A 254 -3.30 18.40 -11.63
C GLY A 254 -3.02 19.35 -10.45
N ILE A 255 -3.76 20.47 -10.39
CA ILE A 255 -3.76 21.32 -9.20
C ILE A 255 -4.28 20.47 -8.03
N PRO A 256 -3.51 20.31 -6.93
CA PRO A 256 -3.96 19.55 -5.77
C PRO A 256 -5.25 20.12 -5.19
N GLU A 257 -6.09 19.26 -4.63
CA GLU A 257 -7.17 19.68 -3.74
C GLU A 257 -6.70 19.59 -2.28
N PRO A 258 -7.36 20.29 -1.34
CA PRO A 258 -7.19 20.01 0.09
C PRO A 258 -7.41 18.53 0.41
N VAL A 259 -6.77 18.04 1.47
CA VAL A 259 -7.02 16.68 1.97
C VAL A 259 -8.40 16.62 2.63
N ASP A 260 -9.00 15.43 2.60
CA ASP A 260 -10.27 15.18 3.31
C ASP A 260 -10.11 15.41 4.82
N ALA A 261 -10.73 16.46 5.35
CA ALA A 261 -10.59 16.89 6.74
C ALA A 261 -11.04 15.84 7.76
N ARG A 262 -11.85 14.85 7.37
CA ARG A 262 -12.26 13.73 8.25
C ARG A 262 -11.07 12.92 8.75
N PHE A 263 -9.90 13.01 8.11
CA PHE A 263 -8.68 12.35 8.57
C PHE A 263 -8.33 12.67 10.03
N ILE A 264 -8.63 13.90 10.48
CA ILE A 264 -8.32 14.36 11.84
C ILE A 264 -9.16 13.60 12.89
N ALA A 265 -10.32 13.09 12.51
CA ALA A 265 -11.16 12.22 13.32
C ALA A 265 -11.00 10.75 12.93
N LYS A 266 -10.00 10.41 12.10
CA LYS A 266 -9.83 9.08 11.48
C LYS A 266 -11.14 8.55 10.87
N PHE A 267 -11.91 9.43 10.23
CA PHE A 267 -13.20 9.09 9.61
C PHE A 267 -14.23 8.51 10.60
N HIS A 268 -14.07 8.75 11.90
CA HIS A 268 -15.08 8.35 12.89
C HIS A 268 -16.44 8.98 12.54
N PRO A 269 -17.55 8.23 12.53
CA PRO A 269 -18.84 8.72 12.04
C PRO A 269 -19.36 9.97 12.76
N SER A 270 -19.03 10.14 14.05
CA SER A 270 -19.42 11.34 14.81
C SER A 270 -18.51 12.54 14.61
N GLY A 271 -17.46 12.43 13.79
CA GLY A 271 -16.44 13.47 13.60
C GLY A 271 -15.57 13.72 14.83
N ARG A 272 -15.67 12.89 15.88
CA ARG A 272 -14.95 13.07 17.14
C ARG A 272 -13.44 12.93 16.96
N ILE A 273 -12.71 13.93 17.46
CA ILE A 273 -11.26 13.98 17.46
C ILE A 273 -10.78 13.48 18.82
N ALA A 274 -10.08 12.34 18.84
CA ALA A 274 -9.54 11.79 20.08
C ALA A 274 -8.03 12.05 20.17
N ALA A 275 -7.57 12.77 21.20
CA ALA A 275 -6.14 13.10 21.34
C ALA A 275 -5.21 11.87 21.36
N HIS A 276 -5.69 10.71 21.85
CA HIS A 276 -4.93 9.46 21.90
C HIS A 276 -4.81 8.75 20.53
N ASP A 277 -5.64 9.10 19.55
CA ASP A 277 -5.56 8.53 18.20
C ASP A 277 -4.28 8.95 17.47
N PHE A 278 -3.69 10.08 17.87
CA PHE A 278 -2.50 10.67 17.25
C PHE A 278 -1.16 10.08 17.74
N ALA A 279 -1.17 9.03 18.56
CA ALA A 279 -0.04 8.44 19.31
C ALA A 279 0.20 9.09 20.68
N SER A 280 1.20 8.62 21.43
CA SER A 280 1.53 9.17 22.75
C SER A 280 1.74 10.69 22.65
N PRO A 281 1.23 11.51 23.60
CA PRO A 281 1.47 12.96 23.63
C PRO A 281 2.95 13.35 23.65
N THR A 282 3.85 12.40 23.98
CA THR A 282 5.30 12.60 23.94
C THR A 282 5.90 12.51 22.54
N SER A 283 5.24 11.84 21.61
CA SER A 283 5.72 11.59 20.24
C SER A 283 4.88 12.29 19.16
N ASN A 284 3.74 12.91 19.53
CA ASN A 284 2.91 13.65 18.58
C ASN A 284 2.62 15.07 19.05
N LEU A 285 3.04 16.04 18.24
CA LEU A 285 2.95 17.46 18.56
C LEU A 285 1.51 17.99 18.63
N LEU A 286 0.57 17.46 17.83
CA LEU A 286 -0.84 17.82 17.93
C LEU A 286 -1.42 17.40 19.28
N ALA A 287 -1.22 16.14 19.69
CA ALA A 287 -1.69 15.64 20.99
C ALA A 287 -1.08 16.45 22.15
N ARG A 288 0.19 16.85 22.01
CA ARG A 288 0.86 17.73 22.98
C ARG A 288 0.25 19.12 23.03
N LEU A 289 0.02 19.76 21.89
CA LEU A 289 -0.57 21.10 21.81
C LEU A 289 -2.00 21.09 22.37
N LEU A 290 -2.83 20.12 21.97
CA LEU A 290 -4.17 19.98 22.54
C LEU A 290 -4.10 19.85 24.06
N ARG A 291 -3.25 19.00 24.61
CA ARG A 291 -3.09 18.86 26.08
C ARG A 291 -2.63 20.14 26.79
N VAL A 292 -1.86 21.00 26.13
CA VAL A 292 -1.40 22.28 26.72
C VAL A 292 -2.55 23.30 26.81
N TYR A 293 -3.44 23.31 25.82
CA TYR A 293 -4.52 24.29 25.72
C TYR A 293 -5.87 23.78 26.24
N GLU A 294 -6.04 22.46 26.30
CA GLU A 294 -7.18 21.75 26.88
C GLU A 294 -7.10 21.83 28.40
N ARG A 295 -7.72 22.87 28.98
CA ARG A 295 -7.80 23.07 30.44
C ARG A 295 -8.95 22.29 31.09
N GLN A 296 -9.87 21.77 30.28
CA GLN A 296 -11.03 20.96 30.67
C GLN A 296 -11.21 19.89 29.58
N SER A 297 -11.64 18.67 29.93
CA SER A 297 -11.90 17.61 28.96
C SER A 297 -12.93 18.09 27.92
N SER A 298 -12.45 18.51 26.76
CA SER A 298 -13.25 19.05 25.68
C SER A 298 -13.43 17.97 24.62
N THR A 299 -14.66 17.66 24.29
CA THR A 299 -14.97 16.85 23.11
C THR A 299 -14.84 17.75 21.88
N LEU A 300 -13.79 17.50 21.09
CA LEU A 300 -13.54 18.16 19.81
C LEU A 300 -14.17 17.35 18.66
N LYS A 301 -14.78 18.04 17.70
CA LYS A 301 -15.33 17.39 16.50
C LYS A 301 -15.03 18.19 15.24
N VAL A 302 -14.89 17.48 14.12
CA VAL A 302 -14.94 18.02 12.77
C VAL A 302 -16.27 17.63 12.13
N HIS A 303 -16.93 18.59 11.51
CA HIS A 303 -18.18 18.40 10.80
C HIS A 303 -17.98 18.67 9.32
N VAL A 304 -18.37 17.69 8.51
CA VAL A 304 -18.38 17.75 7.04
C VAL A 304 -19.74 17.22 6.59
N SER A 305 -20.35 17.87 5.60
CA SER A 305 -21.71 17.60 5.08
C SER A 305 -22.80 17.43 6.17
N GLY A 306 -24.07 17.36 5.77
CA GLY A 306 -25.22 17.47 6.70
C GLY A 306 -25.37 16.38 7.77
N ASP A 307 -24.60 15.29 7.70
CA ASP A 307 -24.88 14.05 8.45
C ASP A 307 -24.26 14.00 9.85
N THR A 308 -23.33 14.91 10.18
CA THR A 308 -22.51 14.83 11.40
C THR A 308 -22.74 15.94 12.43
N LEU A 309 -23.67 16.87 12.15
CA LEU A 309 -23.90 18.04 13.00
C LEU A 309 -24.97 17.79 14.07
N ASP A 310 -24.69 18.27 15.28
CA ASP A 310 -25.69 18.29 16.36
C ASP A 310 -26.89 19.16 15.91
N PRO A 311 -28.15 18.69 16.00
CA PRO A 311 -29.34 19.45 15.63
C PRO A 311 -29.44 20.83 16.30
N ALA A 312 -28.82 21.02 17.47
CA ALA A 312 -28.76 22.30 18.16
C ALA A 312 -27.98 23.38 17.38
N PHE A 313 -27.09 22.98 16.46
CA PHE A 313 -26.34 23.90 15.59
C PHE A 313 -27.17 24.49 14.45
N ALA A 314 -28.21 23.79 13.99
CA ALA A 314 -29.00 24.17 12.82
C ALA A 314 -29.78 25.49 12.98
N LYS A 315 -29.89 26.03 14.21
CA LYS A 315 -30.66 27.25 14.51
C LYS A 315 -29.95 28.56 14.09
N ARG A 316 -28.69 28.53 13.65
CA ARG A 316 -28.02 29.67 12.98
C ARG A 316 -28.02 29.41 11.47
N SER A 317 -28.87 30.15 10.73
CA SER A 317 -28.98 30.06 9.28
C SER A 317 -27.62 30.29 8.59
N GLY A 318 -27.10 29.30 7.87
CA GLY A 318 -25.89 29.43 7.03
C GLY A 318 -24.64 28.67 7.48
N LEU A 319 -24.62 28.07 8.67
CA LEU A 319 -23.44 27.33 9.17
C LEU A 319 -23.19 26.00 8.46
N THR A 320 -24.26 25.39 7.96
CA THR A 320 -24.27 24.07 7.33
C THR A 320 -24.30 24.12 5.81
N ASP A 321 -24.44 25.32 5.26
CA ASP A 321 -24.55 25.55 3.82
C ASP A 321 -23.16 25.26 3.21
N ASP A 322 -23.16 24.41 2.17
CA ASP A 322 -22.01 24.09 1.34
C ASP A 322 -20.82 23.41 2.05
N LEU A 323 -21.09 22.63 3.11
CA LEU A 323 -20.03 21.84 3.76
C LEU A 323 -19.51 20.75 2.83
N SER A 324 -18.18 20.69 2.70
CA SER A 324 -17.46 19.70 1.91
C SER A 324 -16.23 19.22 2.66
N PRO A 325 -15.93 17.90 2.65
CA PRO A 325 -14.75 17.36 3.31
C PRO A 325 -13.43 17.95 2.81
N LYS A 326 -13.40 18.57 1.63
CA LYS A 326 -12.21 19.21 1.03
C LYS A 326 -12.32 20.72 0.89
N GLY A 327 -13.44 21.33 1.29
CA GLY A 327 -13.66 22.77 1.19
C GLY A 327 -14.03 23.35 2.54
N THR A 328 -15.28 23.78 2.65
CA THR A 328 -15.86 24.37 3.87
C THR A 328 -16.17 23.30 4.91
N ILE A 329 -15.65 23.46 6.13
CA ILE A 329 -15.94 22.57 7.26
C ILE A 329 -16.24 23.39 8.53
N VAL A 330 -16.83 22.73 9.52
CA VAL A 330 -17.06 23.32 10.85
C VAL A 330 -16.33 22.49 11.90
N LEU A 331 -15.60 23.16 12.78
CA LEU A 331 -14.97 22.56 13.95
C LEU A 331 -15.76 22.95 15.20
N THR A 332 -15.94 22.02 16.14
CA THR A 332 -16.60 22.30 17.42
C THR A 332 -15.79 21.83 18.62
N ALA A 333 -15.94 22.54 19.72
CA ALA A 333 -15.39 22.20 21.02
C ALA A 333 -16.53 22.27 22.06
N GLU A 334 -16.75 21.16 22.75
CA GLU A 334 -17.84 20.96 23.71
C GLU A 334 -17.28 20.46 25.05
N THR A 335 -17.82 20.90 26.19
CA THR A 335 -17.50 20.29 27.50
C THR A 335 -18.58 19.31 27.94
N ASP A 336 -18.19 18.14 28.47
CA ASP A 336 -19.10 17.04 28.87
C ASP A 336 -20.18 17.41 29.92
N ARG A 337 -20.12 18.60 30.53
CA ARG A 337 -21.00 19.03 31.63
C ARG A 337 -21.69 20.37 31.43
N SER A 338 -21.51 21.05 30.30
CA SER A 338 -22.11 22.37 30.09
C SER A 338 -22.55 22.63 28.65
N GLU A 339 -23.54 23.50 28.51
CA GLU A 339 -24.01 24.05 27.22
C GLU A 339 -22.97 24.95 26.52
N LEU A 340 -21.75 25.09 27.08
CA LEU A 340 -20.65 25.81 26.45
C LEU A 340 -20.16 25.05 25.24
N ARG A 341 -20.50 25.61 24.08
CA ARG A 341 -20.12 25.10 22.77
C ARG A 341 -19.51 26.25 21.97
N SER A 342 -18.30 26.03 21.50
CA SER A 342 -17.60 26.95 20.60
C SER A 342 -17.48 26.31 19.24
N PHE A 343 -17.53 27.12 18.19
CA PHE A 343 -17.38 26.62 16.83
C PHE A 343 -16.51 27.54 15.99
N MET A 344 -15.90 26.95 14.97
CA MET A 344 -15.09 27.64 13.97
C MET A 344 -15.49 27.14 12.58
N LYS A 345 -16.04 28.01 11.73
CA LYS A 345 -16.28 27.71 10.31
C LYS A 345 -15.03 28.08 9.52
N ILE A 346 -14.45 27.12 8.83
CA ILE A 346 -13.27 27.34 7.99
C ILE A 346 -13.56 26.98 6.54
N GLU A 347 -13.06 27.81 5.63
CA GLU A 347 -13.04 27.57 4.19
C GLU A 347 -11.59 27.27 3.78
N ARG A 348 -11.41 26.26 2.94
CA ARG A 348 -10.10 25.80 2.50
C ARG A 348 -10.06 25.72 0.99
N LYS A 349 -8.97 26.17 0.40
CA LYS A 349 -8.80 26.18 -1.05
C LYS A 349 -7.34 25.98 -1.42
N VAL A 350 -7.11 25.21 -2.47
CA VAL A 350 -5.82 25.17 -3.16
C VAL A 350 -6.07 25.62 -4.59
N ALA A 351 -5.29 26.59 -5.07
CA ALA A 351 -5.50 27.18 -6.38
C ALA A 351 -4.18 27.60 -7.03
N MET A 352 -4.20 27.75 -8.35
CA MET A 352 -3.12 28.40 -9.08
C MET A 352 -3.48 29.87 -9.27
N ILE A 353 -2.68 30.77 -8.73
CA ILE A 353 -2.85 32.23 -8.83
C ILE A 353 -1.52 32.81 -9.30
N ASP A 354 -1.51 33.49 -10.45
CA ASP A 354 -0.33 34.14 -11.01
C ASP A 354 0.91 33.23 -11.13
N GLY A 355 0.71 31.95 -11.44
CA GLY A 355 1.78 30.95 -11.58
C GLY A 355 2.34 30.42 -10.24
N MET A 356 1.71 30.78 -9.13
CA MET A 356 2.01 30.29 -7.78
C MET A 356 0.86 29.40 -7.29
N LEU A 357 1.21 28.29 -6.66
CA LEU A 357 0.23 27.42 -6.00
C LEU A 357 -0.05 27.98 -4.60
N THR A 358 -1.27 28.46 -4.37
CA THR A 358 -1.70 28.95 -3.06
C THR A 358 -2.44 27.86 -2.30
N VAL A 359 -2.15 27.75 -1.00
CA VAL A 359 -2.85 26.89 -0.05
C VAL A 359 -3.46 27.79 1.01
N ASP A 360 -4.76 28.00 0.94
CA ASP A 360 -5.44 29.03 1.72
C ASP A 360 -6.39 28.40 2.74
N LEU A 361 -6.30 28.87 3.99
CA LEU A 361 -7.31 28.64 5.02
C LEU A 361 -7.91 29.98 5.45
N LYS A 362 -9.23 30.11 5.36
CA LYS A 362 -9.97 31.27 5.84
C LYS A 362 -10.87 30.88 7.00
N VAL A 363 -10.73 31.56 8.14
CA VAL A 363 -11.70 31.44 9.24
C VAL A 363 -12.85 32.40 8.96
N CYS A 364 -14.00 31.84 8.60
CA CYS A 364 -15.18 32.62 8.19
C CYS A 364 -16.03 33.05 9.37
N ASP A 365 -16.08 32.23 10.43
CA ASP A 365 -16.83 32.53 11.65
C ASP A 365 -16.20 31.82 12.84
N LEU A 366 -16.28 32.46 14.01
CA LEU A 366 -15.87 31.93 15.30
C LEU A 366 -16.81 32.49 16.35
N ALA A 367 -17.55 31.62 17.03
CA ALA A 367 -18.39 32.05 18.15
C ALA A 367 -18.48 31.00 19.25
N THR A 368 -18.76 31.48 20.46
CA THR A 368 -19.08 30.66 21.63
C THR A 368 -20.49 30.98 22.10
N LEU A 369 -21.31 29.94 22.28
CA LEU A 369 -22.75 30.10 22.54
C LEU A 369 -23.08 30.58 23.97
N GLN A 370 -22.13 30.60 24.91
CA GLN A 370 -22.29 31.24 26.23
C GLN A 370 -20.98 31.91 26.68
N ARG A 371 -21.01 33.22 26.97
CA ARG A 371 -19.82 34.00 27.34
C ARG A 371 -19.33 33.69 28.76
N ARG A 372 -18.26 32.90 28.91
CA ARG A 372 -17.46 32.77 30.16
C ARG A 372 -15.98 32.56 29.79
N ARG A 373 -15.06 32.66 30.76
CA ARG A 373 -13.59 32.46 30.59
C ARG A 373 -13.15 31.16 29.87
N SER A 374 -14.06 30.21 29.64
CA SER A 374 -13.89 29.01 28.81
C SER A 374 -13.68 29.30 27.31
N ASP A 375 -13.99 30.51 26.84
CA ASP A 375 -14.01 30.85 25.42
C ASP A 375 -12.61 30.81 24.77
N GLU A 376 -11.58 31.24 25.49
CA GLU A 376 -10.20 31.29 24.99
C GLU A 376 -9.60 29.87 24.86
N ALA A 377 -9.88 28.98 25.81
CA ALA A 377 -9.37 27.60 25.77
C ALA A 377 -9.96 26.82 24.58
N HIS A 378 -11.27 26.95 24.34
CA HIS A 378 -11.91 26.34 23.17
C HIS A 378 -11.41 26.94 21.87
N ALA A 379 -11.31 28.27 21.77
CA ALA A 379 -10.76 28.93 20.58
C ALA A 379 -9.34 28.46 20.27
N ASN A 380 -8.49 28.31 21.30
CA ASN A 380 -7.14 27.77 21.16
C ASN A 380 -7.14 26.31 20.66
N CYS A 381 -7.98 25.44 21.23
CA CYS A 381 -8.10 24.06 20.76
C CYS A 381 -8.58 23.99 19.30
N LEU A 382 -9.58 24.80 18.93
CA LEU A 382 -10.07 24.90 17.55
C LEU A 382 -8.98 25.41 16.60
N ALA A 383 -8.19 26.41 17.02
CA ALA A 383 -7.06 26.92 16.26
C ALA A 383 -5.95 25.85 16.06
N VAL A 384 -5.67 25.02 17.07
CA VAL A 384 -4.74 23.88 16.93
C VAL A 384 -5.23 22.86 15.90
N VAL A 385 -6.52 22.54 15.92
CA VAL A 385 -7.13 21.62 14.94
C VAL A 385 -7.08 22.22 13.53
N ALA A 386 -7.49 23.48 13.36
CA ALA A 386 -7.43 24.20 12.09
C ALA A 386 -6.00 24.27 11.53
N ALA A 387 -5.02 24.55 12.39
CA ALA A 387 -3.61 24.56 12.02
C ALA A 387 -3.14 23.19 11.52
N THR A 388 -3.59 22.09 12.14
CA THR A 388 -3.21 20.74 11.70
C THR A 388 -3.77 20.43 10.31
N ILE A 389 -5.03 20.78 10.07
CA ILE A 389 -5.68 20.57 8.77
C ILE A 389 -4.95 21.38 7.69
N HIS A 390 -4.66 22.65 7.95
CA HIS A 390 -3.92 23.50 7.02
C HIS A 390 -2.51 22.97 6.73
N VAL A 391 -1.79 22.47 7.74
CA VAL A 391 -0.49 21.84 7.53
C VAL A 391 -0.62 20.57 6.69
N ALA A 392 -1.69 19.78 6.84
CA ALA A 392 -1.94 18.61 6.01
C ALA A 392 -2.21 18.99 4.55
N ASP A 393 -3.02 20.02 4.31
CA ASP A 393 -3.28 20.57 2.97
C ASP A 393 -1.97 21.04 2.32
N ARG A 394 -1.15 21.80 3.06
CA ARG A 394 0.16 22.26 2.60
C ARG A 394 1.11 21.10 2.30
N PHE A 395 1.20 20.12 3.21
CA PHE A 395 2.05 18.94 3.01
C PHE A 395 1.66 18.19 1.73
N HIS A 396 0.36 17.95 1.54
CA HIS A 396 -0.17 17.28 0.36
C HIS A 396 0.12 18.06 -0.93
N ALA A 397 -0.14 19.37 -0.93
CA ALA A 397 0.12 20.24 -2.07
C ALA A 397 1.62 20.28 -2.44
N VAL A 398 2.50 20.41 -1.44
CA VAL A 398 3.97 20.39 -1.65
C VAL A 398 4.44 19.06 -2.21
N ALA A 399 3.97 17.94 -1.66
CA ALA A 399 4.37 16.60 -2.11
C ALA A 399 3.96 16.34 -3.57
N LEU A 400 2.72 16.69 -3.94
CA LEU A 400 2.25 16.56 -5.33
C LEU A 400 2.95 17.52 -6.28
N ASN A 401 3.17 18.77 -5.87
CA ASN A 401 3.86 19.76 -6.70
C ASN A 401 5.31 19.35 -6.98
N LYS A 402 6.03 18.80 -5.99
CA LYS A 402 7.38 18.23 -6.17
C LYS A 402 7.42 17.03 -7.12
N ALA A 403 6.35 16.24 -7.14
CA ALA A 403 6.23 15.11 -8.06
C ALA A 403 5.83 15.54 -9.49
N GLY A 404 5.42 16.79 -9.68
CA GLY A 404 4.96 17.36 -10.95
C GLY A 404 5.79 18.57 -11.39
N SER A 405 5.10 19.70 -11.59
CA SER A 405 5.66 20.90 -12.24
C SER A 405 6.55 21.79 -11.36
N ASN A 406 6.58 21.55 -10.05
CA ASN A 406 7.43 22.26 -9.08
C ASN A 406 7.25 23.79 -9.08
N TYR A 407 6.01 24.27 -9.02
CA TYR A 407 5.68 25.70 -8.89
C TYR A 407 6.11 26.27 -7.53
N PRO A 408 6.33 27.59 -7.40
CA PRO A 408 6.36 28.24 -6.10
C PRO A 408 5.07 27.96 -5.31
N ILE A 409 5.19 27.77 -3.99
CA ILE A 409 4.06 27.53 -3.10
C ILE A 409 4.01 28.60 -2.03
N GLU A 410 2.82 29.17 -1.83
CA GLU A 410 2.49 30.02 -0.70
C GLU A 410 1.35 29.39 0.11
N ALA A 411 1.42 29.51 1.44
CA ALA A 411 0.36 29.05 2.32
C ALA A 411 -0.10 30.23 3.18
N THR A 412 -1.40 30.55 3.13
CA THR A 412 -1.96 31.70 3.83
C THR A 412 -3.06 31.31 4.80
N VAL A 413 -3.15 32.06 5.89
CA VAL A 413 -4.27 31.99 6.84
C VAL A 413 -4.87 33.38 6.94
N THR A 414 -6.17 33.48 6.68
CA THR A 414 -6.93 34.74 6.76
C THR A 414 -8.13 34.58 7.68
N THR A 415 -8.67 35.70 8.16
CA THR A 415 -9.84 35.75 9.04
C THR A 415 -10.87 36.73 8.48
N ALA A 416 -12.16 36.42 8.62
CA ALA A 416 -13.22 37.38 8.38
C ALA A 416 -13.19 38.48 9.45
N SER A 417 -13.73 39.67 9.14
CA SER A 417 -13.77 40.81 10.08
C SER A 417 -14.59 40.55 11.36
N SER A 418 -15.42 39.50 11.38
CA SER A 418 -16.18 39.06 12.54
C SER A 418 -15.37 38.17 13.50
N VAL A 419 -14.19 37.69 13.07
CA VAL A 419 -13.33 36.79 13.84
C VAL A 419 -12.26 37.63 14.55
N PRO A 420 -11.95 37.38 15.83
CA PRO A 420 -10.89 38.10 16.55
C PRO A 420 -9.55 38.05 15.81
N ASP A 421 -8.87 39.19 15.75
CA ASP A 421 -7.64 39.39 14.96
C ASP A 421 -6.49 38.45 15.40
N GLU A 422 -6.52 37.95 16.63
CA GLU A 422 -5.48 37.06 17.17
C GLU A 422 -5.54 35.63 16.61
N ILE A 423 -6.69 35.21 16.07
CA ILE A 423 -6.93 33.81 15.65
C ILE A 423 -6.07 33.43 14.44
N GLY A 424 -5.98 34.29 13.44
CA GLY A 424 -5.16 34.04 12.25
C GLY A 424 -3.68 33.82 12.60
N PRO A 425 -3.03 34.77 13.29
CA PRO A 425 -1.66 34.62 13.78
C PRO A 425 -1.45 33.38 14.66
N LEU A 426 -2.43 33.04 15.52
CA LEU A 426 -2.35 31.87 16.38
C LEU A 426 -2.35 30.55 15.58
N ILE A 427 -3.21 30.42 14.58
CA ILE A 427 -3.23 29.26 13.66
C ILE A 427 -1.88 29.14 12.94
N GLN A 428 -1.32 30.23 12.43
CA GLN A 428 -0.01 30.24 11.77
C GLN A 428 1.13 29.81 12.73
N GLN A 429 1.09 30.29 13.97
CA GLN A 429 2.07 29.91 15.00
C GLN A 429 2.02 28.40 15.29
N PHE A 430 0.82 27.84 15.47
CA PHE A 430 0.67 26.39 15.66
C PHE A 430 1.07 25.61 14.41
N GLY A 431 0.70 26.08 13.23
CA GLY A 431 1.08 25.46 11.96
C GLY A 431 2.59 25.37 11.81
N SER A 432 3.32 26.45 12.12
CA SER A 432 4.79 26.47 12.09
C SER A 432 5.42 25.45 13.03
N LYS A 433 4.88 25.30 14.25
CA LYS A 433 5.34 24.28 15.20
C LYS A 433 5.09 22.87 14.64
N ILE A 434 3.89 22.61 14.12
CA ILE A 434 3.50 21.30 13.56
C ILE A 434 4.38 20.94 12.36
N SER A 435 4.57 21.86 11.41
CA SER A 435 5.42 21.65 10.24
C SER A 435 6.86 21.30 10.63
N GLY A 436 7.46 22.01 11.59
CA GLY A 436 8.82 21.70 12.06
C GLY A 436 8.99 20.30 12.64
N SER A 437 7.90 19.65 13.08
CA SER A 437 7.92 18.25 13.54
C SER A 437 7.72 17.21 12.45
N LEU A 438 7.31 17.60 11.24
CA LEU A 438 7.17 16.70 10.09
C LEU A 438 8.49 16.49 9.35
N ASP A 439 9.40 17.46 9.44
CA ASP A 439 10.72 17.44 8.79
C ASP A 439 11.84 16.83 9.66
N SER A 440 11.56 16.55 10.94
CA SER A 440 12.45 15.91 11.92
C SER A 440 12.20 14.41 12.04
#